data_AF-A0A1H9Q363-F1
#
_entry.id   AF-A0A1H9Q363-F1
#
_cell.length_a   1.000
_cell.length_b   1.000
_cell.length_c   1.000
_cell.angle_alpha   90.00
_cell.angle_beta   90.00
_cell.angle_gamma   90.00
#
_symmetry.space_group_name_H-M   'P 1'
#
loop_
_entity.id
_entity.type
_entity.pdbx_description
1 polymer ?
#
loop_
_entity_poly.entity_id
_entity_poly.type
_entity_poly.pdbx_seq_one_letter_code
_entity_poly.pdbx_strand_id
1 'polypeptide(L)'
;MSCRIIMLSYQHAYHAGNFADVHKHLTLFATIEYLLRKASPVTYIDTHAGRGFYPLSSEETQRLKEYRDGVWPLWEAAQSVSDPLLCSWLDALSRAQRHPDALTHYPGSPWWISQALRAKEQLYGFELHPGEHQHLDDQALAQGVVRIHGDGLQGLCQRLPVATPRVCVLIDPSYERKDEYQVVADTLSVALAKARHAVVLIWYPLLPANNHKVLLEALERSGIRKIWRSELCLRAAETHERGMYGSGMLVINPPWGLDERLAGAMTQLTPLLGAQSRYRASWLVEE
;
A
#
# COMPACT_ATOMS: atom_id res chain seq x y z
N MET A 1 -7.38 11.40 30.48
CA MET A 1 -8.39 11.79 29.47
C MET A 1 -8.66 10.58 28.61
N SER A 2 -9.88 10.02 28.68
CA SER A 2 -10.25 8.82 27.94
C SER A 2 -10.31 9.14 26.45
N CYS A 3 -9.29 8.72 25.68
CA CYS A 3 -9.33 8.76 24.23
C CYS A 3 -10.45 7.81 23.79
N ARG A 4 -11.60 8.34 23.39
CA ARG A 4 -12.63 7.54 22.73
C ARG A 4 -12.03 7.07 21.41
N ILE A 5 -11.63 5.80 21.33
CA ILE A 5 -11.31 5.15 20.07
C ILE A 5 -12.62 5.18 19.27
N ILE A 6 -12.71 6.09 18.30
CA ILE A 6 -13.81 6.10 17.34
C ILE A 6 -13.63 4.82 16.53
N MET A 7 -14.56 3.88 16.68
CA MET A 7 -14.53 2.62 15.95
C MET A 7 -14.73 2.93 14.47
N LEU A 8 -13.70 2.63 13.68
CA LEU A 8 -13.71 2.74 12.22
C LEU A 8 -14.71 1.73 11.65
N SER A 9 -15.47 2.15 10.64
CA SER A 9 -16.49 1.33 9.99
C SER A 9 -15.98 0.63 8.72
N TYR A 10 -14.83 1.08 8.19
CA TYR A 10 -14.22 0.54 7.00
C TYR A 10 -13.65 -0.85 7.27
N GLN A 11 -13.99 -1.79 6.40
CA GLN A 11 -13.39 -3.11 6.36
C GLN A 11 -12.83 -3.32 4.97
N HIS A 12 -11.53 -3.58 4.87
CA HIS A 12 -10.85 -3.67 3.59
C HIS A 12 -11.32 -4.88 2.75
N ALA A 13 -11.91 -5.91 3.37
CA ALA A 13 -12.40 -7.09 2.67
C ALA A 13 -13.44 -6.83 1.58
N TYR A 14 -14.21 -5.74 1.67
CA TYR A 14 -15.13 -5.34 0.60
C TYR A 14 -14.41 -4.90 -0.69
N HIS A 15 -13.17 -4.42 -0.56
CA HIS A 15 -12.39 -3.77 -1.61
C HIS A 15 -11.17 -4.58 -2.06
N ALA A 16 -10.92 -5.71 -1.40
CA ALA A 16 -9.71 -6.50 -1.58
C ALA A 16 -9.46 -6.86 -3.05
N GLY A 17 -8.26 -6.55 -3.52
CA GLY A 17 -7.81 -6.87 -4.88
C GLY A 17 -8.33 -5.92 -5.95
N ASN A 18 -8.97 -4.80 -5.59
CA ASN A 18 -9.35 -3.78 -6.56
C ASN A 18 -8.11 -3.11 -7.21
N PHE A 19 -8.35 -2.22 -8.18
CA PHE A 19 -7.27 -1.54 -8.90
C PHE A 19 -6.34 -0.72 -7.98
N ALA A 20 -6.85 -0.17 -6.86
CA ALA A 20 -6.07 0.62 -5.93
C ALA A 20 -5.11 -0.25 -5.12
N ASP A 21 -5.56 -1.45 -4.73
CA ASP A 21 -4.73 -2.48 -4.14
C ASP A 21 -3.63 -2.95 -5.09
N VAL A 22 -3.95 -3.16 -6.36
CA VAL A 22 -2.96 -3.51 -7.38
C VAL A 22 -1.90 -2.41 -7.49
N HIS A 23 -2.29 -1.14 -7.58
CA HIS A 23 -1.36 0.00 -7.64
C HIS A 23 -0.47 0.09 -6.38
N LYS A 24 -1.08 0.00 -5.20
CA LYS A 24 -0.40 0.04 -3.91
C LYS A 24 0.61 -1.10 -3.75
N HIS A 25 0.17 -2.34 -3.94
CA HIS A 25 0.99 -3.52 -3.71
C HIS A 25 2.05 -3.72 -4.78
N LEU A 26 1.82 -3.31 -6.03
CA LEU A 26 2.86 -3.31 -7.06
C LEU A 26 3.97 -2.30 -6.74
N THR A 27 3.61 -1.10 -6.28
CA THR A 27 4.58 -0.06 -5.85
C THR A 27 5.38 -0.52 -4.62
N LEU A 28 4.69 -1.12 -3.63
CA LEU A 28 5.30 -1.71 -2.46
C LEU A 28 6.27 -2.84 -2.83
N PHE A 29 5.85 -3.76 -3.70
CA PHE A 29 6.65 -4.87 -4.16
C PHE A 29 7.91 -4.41 -4.90
N ALA A 30 7.78 -3.47 -5.84
CA ALA A 30 8.91 -2.89 -6.56
C ALA A 30 9.93 -2.24 -5.62
N THR A 31 9.43 -1.56 -4.58
CA THR A 31 10.26 -0.92 -3.54
C THR A 31 11.01 -1.98 -2.72
N ILE A 32 10.31 -3.02 -2.28
CA ILE A 32 10.88 -4.13 -1.50
C ILE A 32 11.98 -4.85 -2.30
N GLU A 33 11.72 -5.21 -3.56
CA GLU A 33 12.71 -5.87 -4.42
C GLU A 33 14.00 -5.07 -4.53
N TYR A 34 13.89 -3.75 -4.65
CA TYR A 34 15.07 -2.89 -4.69
C TYR A 34 15.83 -2.91 -3.36
N LEU A 35 15.13 -2.80 -2.23
CA LEU A 35 15.74 -2.82 -0.91
C LEU A 35 16.46 -4.15 -0.63
N LEU A 36 15.95 -5.27 -1.14
CA LEU A 36 16.57 -6.58 -0.97
C LEU A 36 17.91 -6.75 -1.70
N ARG A 37 18.26 -5.87 -2.65
CA ARG A 37 19.56 -5.88 -3.34
C ARG A 37 20.76 -5.64 -2.43
N LYS A 38 20.54 -5.03 -1.26
CA LYS A 38 21.60 -4.81 -0.25
C LYS A 38 21.48 -5.82 0.88
N ALA A 39 22.64 -6.25 1.38
CA ALA A 39 22.73 -7.21 2.49
C ALA A 39 22.35 -6.60 3.87
N SER A 40 22.40 -5.27 4.04
CA SER A 40 22.05 -4.63 5.31
C SER A 40 20.58 -4.88 5.68
N PRO A 41 20.22 -5.01 6.96
CA PRO A 41 18.83 -5.29 7.33
C PRO A 41 17.92 -4.08 7.14
N VAL A 42 16.62 -4.35 7.03
CA VAL A 42 15.55 -3.34 6.95
C VAL A 42 14.52 -3.63 8.04
N THR A 43 14.09 -2.60 8.76
CA THR A 43 12.84 -2.68 9.54
C THR A 43 11.70 -2.21 8.66
N TYR A 44 10.67 -3.04 8.56
CA TYR A 44 9.43 -2.70 7.88
C TYR A 44 8.37 -2.29 8.90
N ILE A 45 7.58 -1.27 8.58
CA ILE A 45 6.44 -0.84 9.38
C ILE A 45 5.24 -0.70 8.45
N ASP A 46 4.15 -1.38 8.79
CA ASP A 46 2.85 -1.24 8.14
C ASP A 46 1.89 -0.65 9.16
N THR A 47 1.51 0.61 8.96
CA THR A 47 0.71 1.36 9.94
C THR A 47 -0.78 0.98 9.93
N HIS A 48 -1.24 0.32 8.87
CA HIS A 48 -2.64 -0.07 8.68
C HIS A 48 -2.68 -1.43 7.98
N ALA A 49 -2.28 -2.46 8.71
CA ALA A 49 -2.02 -3.81 8.20
C ALA A 49 -3.28 -4.52 7.69
N GLY A 50 -4.48 -4.11 8.14
CA GLY A 50 -5.72 -4.82 7.85
C GLY A 50 -5.69 -6.24 8.38
N ARG A 51 -6.56 -7.09 7.83
CA ARG A 51 -6.62 -8.50 8.21
C ARG A 51 -5.55 -9.37 7.57
N GLY A 52 -4.64 -8.86 6.74
CA GLY A 52 -3.59 -9.67 6.10
C GLY A 52 -4.04 -10.39 4.80
N PHE A 53 -4.80 -11.48 4.87
CA PHE A 53 -5.31 -12.21 3.70
C PHE A 53 -6.83 -12.06 3.51
N TYR A 54 -7.26 -12.00 2.25
CA TYR A 54 -8.66 -11.77 1.88
C TYR A 54 -9.20 -12.89 0.98
N PRO A 55 -10.00 -13.83 1.51
CA PRO A 55 -10.70 -14.81 0.69
C PRO A 55 -11.66 -14.14 -0.29
N LEU A 56 -11.48 -14.39 -1.58
CA LEU A 56 -12.36 -13.82 -2.60
C LEU A 56 -13.78 -14.40 -2.51
N SER A 57 -13.94 -15.59 -1.92
CA SER A 57 -15.23 -16.22 -1.64
C SER A 57 -15.93 -15.72 -0.38
N SER A 58 -15.32 -14.82 0.40
CA SER A 58 -15.96 -14.23 1.59
C SER A 58 -17.21 -13.43 1.22
N GLU A 59 -18.14 -13.32 2.17
CA GLU A 59 -19.39 -12.58 1.95
C GLU A 59 -19.10 -11.11 1.64
N GLU A 60 -18.15 -10.51 2.37
CA GLU A 60 -17.75 -9.11 2.17
C GLU A 60 -17.19 -8.87 0.77
N THR A 61 -16.22 -9.69 0.33
CA THR A 61 -15.63 -9.55 -1.01
C THR A 61 -16.65 -9.85 -2.10
N GLN A 62 -17.56 -10.81 -1.91
CA GLN A 62 -18.59 -11.14 -2.89
C GLN A 62 -19.70 -10.07 -3.00
N ARG A 63 -19.83 -9.17 -2.03
CA ARG A 63 -20.81 -8.09 -2.07
C ARG A 63 -20.50 -7.05 -3.14
N LEU A 64 -19.23 -6.67 -3.29
CA LEU A 64 -18.80 -5.66 -4.28
C LEU A 64 -18.03 -6.27 -5.45
N LYS A 65 -17.26 -7.34 -5.22
CA LYS A 65 -16.43 -8.04 -6.23
C LYS A 65 -15.45 -7.12 -6.96
N GLU A 66 -14.94 -6.08 -6.29
CA GLU A 66 -14.06 -5.09 -6.92
C GLU A 66 -12.75 -5.69 -7.48
N TYR A 67 -12.34 -6.87 -6.99
CA TYR A 67 -11.21 -7.62 -7.57
C TYR A 67 -11.37 -7.91 -9.06
N ARG A 68 -12.61 -7.97 -9.57
CA ARG A 68 -12.91 -8.20 -10.99
C ARG A 68 -12.47 -7.06 -11.90
N ASP A 69 -12.44 -5.85 -11.36
CA ASP A 69 -12.00 -4.63 -12.04
C ASP A 69 -10.59 -4.20 -11.55
N GLY A 70 -9.87 -5.13 -10.92
CA GLY A 70 -8.54 -4.90 -10.34
C GLY A 70 -7.58 -6.01 -10.70
N VAL A 71 -7.34 -6.94 -9.77
CA VAL A 71 -6.36 -8.01 -9.93
C VAL A 71 -6.79 -9.08 -10.94
N TRP A 72 -8.09 -9.31 -11.15
CA TRP A 72 -8.57 -10.41 -11.98
C TRP A 72 -8.13 -10.32 -13.45
N PRO A 73 -8.28 -9.19 -14.16
CA PRO A 73 -7.83 -9.09 -15.55
C PRO A 73 -6.31 -9.26 -15.69
N LEU A 74 -5.54 -8.83 -14.67
CA LEU A 74 -4.10 -9.01 -14.62
C LEU A 74 -3.71 -10.47 -14.40
N TRP A 75 -4.45 -11.19 -13.54
CA TRP A 75 -4.28 -12.62 -13.32
C TRP A 75 -4.54 -13.43 -14.59
N GLU A 76 -5.65 -13.16 -15.28
CA GLU A 76 -6.00 -13.82 -16.54
C GLU A 76 -4.98 -13.54 -17.66
N ALA A 77 -4.36 -12.35 -17.64
CA ALA A 77 -3.35 -11.94 -18.59
C ALA A 77 -1.92 -12.38 -18.22
N ALA A 78 -1.72 -13.21 -17.20
CA ALA A 78 -0.39 -13.51 -16.65
C ALA A 78 0.60 -14.09 -17.68
N GLN A 79 0.13 -14.84 -18.68
CA GLN A 79 0.97 -15.37 -19.76
C GLN A 79 1.22 -14.36 -20.90
N SER A 80 0.46 -13.27 -20.95
CA SER A 80 0.52 -12.25 -22.00
C SER A 80 1.36 -11.03 -21.60
N VAL A 81 1.56 -10.81 -20.30
CA VAL A 81 2.44 -9.73 -19.82
C VAL A 81 3.91 -10.14 -19.96
N SER A 82 4.76 -9.16 -20.25
CA SER A 82 6.20 -9.35 -20.43
C SER A 82 7.06 -8.38 -19.63
N ASP A 83 6.43 -7.40 -18.97
CA ASP A 83 7.14 -6.48 -18.10
C ASP A 83 7.75 -7.24 -16.90
N PRO A 84 9.07 -7.12 -16.63
CA PRO A 84 9.72 -7.91 -15.59
C PRO A 84 9.15 -7.70 -14.18
N LEU A 85 8.69 -6.49 -13.85
CA LEU A 85 8.10 -6.22 -12.53
C LEU A 85 6.73 -6.89 -12.42
N LEU A 86 5.90 -6.84 -13.46
CA LEU A 86 4.61 -7.55 -13.48
C LEU A 86 4.79 -9.06 -13.39
N CYS A 87 5.73 -9.64 -14.14
CA CYS A 87 6.01 -11.07 -14.08
C CYS A 87 6.41 -11.51 -12.67
N SER A 88 7.38 -10.83 -12.04
CA SER A 88 7.80 -11.14 -10.66
C SER A 88 6.65 -10.98 -9.64
N TRP A 89 5.81 -9.96 -9.81
CA TRP A 89 4.68 -9.70 -8.93
C TRP A 89 3.59 -10.77 -9.07
N LEU A 90 3.25 -11.17 -10.30
CA LEU A 90 2.30 -12.25 -10.59
C LEU A 90 2.81 -13.62 -10.11
N ASP A 91 4.10 -13.90 -10.29
CA ASP A 91 4.73 -15.12 -9.77
C ASP A 91 4.62 -15.17 -8.23
N ALA A 92 4.85 -14.04 -7.57
CA ALA A 92 4.64 -13.93 -6.12
C ALA A 92 3.15 -14.13 -5.76
N LEU A 93 2.23 -13.47 -6.44
CA LEU A 93 0.79 -13.63 -6.22
C LEU A 93 0.34 -15.10 -6.40
N SER A 94 0.89 -15.80 -7.39
CA SER A 94 0.62 -17.22 -7.64
C SER A 94 1.10 -18.10 -6.50
N ARG A 95 2.30 -17.84 -5.95
CA ARG A 95 2.80 -18.52 -4.73
C ARG A 95 1.97 -18.24 -3.48
N ALA A 96 1.20 -17.16 -3.45
CA ALA A 96 0.28 -16.86 -2.36
C ALA A 96 -0.98 -17.75 -2.39
N GLN A 97 -1.26 -18.41 -3.52
CA GLN A 97 -2.45 -19.24 -3.69
C GLN A 97 -2.21 -20.67 -3.21
N ARG A 98 -3.30 -21.37 -2.87
CA ARG A 98 -3.26 -22.82 -2.59
C ARG A 98 -2.95 -23.64 -3.85
N HIS A 99 -3.44 -23.17 -5.00
CA HIS A 99 -3.19 -23.74 -6.31
C HIS A 99 -2.70 -22.63 -7.24
N PRO A 100 -1.54 -22.79 -7.91
CA PRO A 100 -0.93 -21.74 -8.74
C PRO A 100 -1.83 -21.17 -9.83
N ASP A 101 -2.79 -21.96 -10.33
CA ASP A 101 -3.66 -21.59 -11.45
C ASP A 101 -5.01 -21.00 -11.00
N ALA A 102 -5.26 -20.87 -9.69
CA ALA A 102 -6.53 -20.40 -9.16
C ALA A 102 -6.37 -19.21 -8.21
N LEU A 103 -6.87 -18.05 -8.63
CA LEU A 103 -6.97 -16.88 -7.78
C LEU A 103 -8.13 -17.06 -6.78
N THR A 104 -7.78 -17.43 -5.55
CA THR A 104 -8.75 -17.75 -4.48
C THR A 104 -8.75 -16.70 -3.37
N HIS A 105 -7.61 -16.05 -3.14
CA HIS A 105 -7.44 -15.06 -2.10
C HIS A 105 -6.55 -13.92 -2.62
N TYR A 106 -6.82 -12.71 -2.16
CA TYR A 106 -5.92 -11.59 -2.38
C TYR A 106 -5.05 -11.36 -1.14
N PRO A 107 -3.72 -11.35 -1.26
CA PRO A 107 -2.83 -11.01 -0.16
C PRO A 107 -2.74 -9.49 0.03
N GLY A 108 -2.93 -9.04 1.27
CA GLY A 108 -2.68 -7.66 1.70
C GLY A 108 -1.20 -7.38 2.00
N SER A 109 -0.90 -6.13 2.34
CA SER A 109 0.47 -5.63 2.56
C SER A 109 1.28 -6.43 3.59
N PRO A 110 0.74 -6.97 4.71
CA PRO A 110 1.53 -7.76 5.64
C PRO A 110 2.13 -9.00 4.97
N TRP A 111 1.38 -9.65 4.08
CA TRP A 111 1.88 -10.81 3.36
C TRP A 111 2.99 -10.40 2.38
N TRP A 112 2.77 -9.37 1.56
CA TRP A 112 3.76 -8.87 0.60
C TRP A 112 5.09 -8.52 1.27
N ILE A 113 5.03 -7.82 2.42
CA ILE A 113 6.22 -7.47 3.19
C ILE A 113 6.85 -8.71 3.83
N SER A 114 6.05 -9.66 4.33
CA SER A 114 6.55 -10.87 4.98
C SER A 114 7.45 -11.72 4.06
N GLN A 115 7.21 -11.69 2.74
CA GLN A 115 8.03 -12.41 1.76
C GLN A 115 9.47 -11.89 1.68
N ALA A 116 9.73 -10.67 2.15
CA ALA A 116 11.05 -10.05 2.15
C ALA A 116 11.83 -10.31 3.44
N LEU A 117 11.20 -10.86 4.48
CA LEU A 117 11.82 -11.01 5.78
C LEU A 117 12.83 -12.16 5.77
N ARG A 118 14.10 -11.83 6.01
CA ARG A 118 15.15 -12.79 6.36
C ARG A 118 15.29 -12.79 7.89
N ALA A 119 16.26 -13.52 8.43
CA ALA A 119 16.44 -13.67 9.87
C ALA A 119 16.76 -12.36 10.64
N LYS A 120 17.09 -11.26 9.94
CA LYS A 120 17.52 -9.99 10.55
C LYS A 120 16.52 -8.86 10.34
N GLU A 121 15.43 -9.11 9.64
CA GLU A 121 14.37 -8.15 9.36
C GLU A 121 13.21 -8.37 10.32
N GLN A 122 12.49 -7.29 10.59
CA GLN A 122 11.20 -7.36 11.27
C GLN A 122 10.18 -6.54 10.50
N LEU A 123 8.93 -7.00 10.52
CA LEU A 123 7.76 -6.22 10.13
C LEU A 123 6.96 -5.91 11.41
N TYR A 124 6.69 -4.64 11.65
CA TYR A 124 5.72 -4.20 12.64
C TYR A 124 4.41 -3.83 11.93
N GLY A 125 3.42 -4.71 11.99
CA GLY A 125 2.08 -4.50 11.44
C GLY A 125 1.12 -4.01 12.51
N PHE A 126 0.56 -2.82 12.32
CA PHE A 126 -0.42 -2.21 13.23
C PHE A 126 -1.82 -2.31 12.64
N GLU A 127 -2.80 -2.68 13.46
CA GLU A 127 -4.21 -2.66 13.09
C GLU A 127 -5.03 -2.16 14.28
N LEU A 128 -5.95 -1.22 14.05
CA LEU A 128 -6.73 -0.58 15.11
C LEU A 128 -8.10 -1.26 15.30
N HIS A 129 -8.68 -1.80 14.24
CA HIS A 129 -9.96 -2.50 14.28
C HIS A 129 -9.77 -3.89 14.93
N PRO A 130 -10.41 -4.16 16.09
CA PRO A 130 -10.15 -5.36 16.88
C PRO A 130 -10.44 -6.66 16.11
N GLY A 131 -11.51 -6.68 15.30
CA GLY A 131 -11.83 -7.84 14.47
C GLY A 131 -10.85 -8.07 13.32
N GLU A 132 -10.28 -7.00 12.74
CA GLU A 132 -9.30 -7.15 11.65
C GLU A 132 -7.96 -7.61 12.24
N HIS A 133 -7.58 -7.05 13.39
CA HIS A 133 -6.41 -7.48 14.14
C HIS A 133 -6.51 -8.95 14.55
N GLN A 134 -7.66 -9.41 15.04
CA GLN A 134 -7.86 -10.82 15.38
C GLN A 134 -7.66 -11.73 14.15
N HIS A 135 -8.21 -11.37 13.00
CA HIS A 135 -7.95 -12.11 11.76
C HIS A 135 -6.47 -12.10 11.35
N LEU A 136 -5.76 -10.99 11.54
CA LEU A 136 -4.33 -10.89 11.28
C LEU A 136 -3.52 -11.78 12.24
N ASP A 137 -3.90 -11.85 13.51
CA ASP A 137 -3.30 -12.70 14.54
C ASP A 137 -3.48 -14.19 14.26
N ASP A 138 -4.62 -14.58 13.70
CA ASP A 138 -4.91 -15.99 13.39
C ASP A 138 -4.15 -16.50 12.14
N GLN A 139 -3.46 -15.62 11.41
CA GLN A 139 -2.75 -16.00 10.18
C GLN A 139 -1.33 -16.51 10.42
N ALA A 140 -0.93 -17.50 9.63
CA ALA A 140 0.45 -17.91 9.51
C ALA A 140 1.20 -16.93 8.59
N LEU A 141 2.06 -16.08 9.17
CA LEU A 141 3.01 -15.22 8.46
C LEU A 141 4.43 -15.55 8.91
N ALA A 142 5.43 -15.01 8.21
CA ALA A 142 6.83 -15.22 8.55
C ALA A 142 7.16 -14.84 10.00
N GLN A 143 8.14 -15.53 10.61
CA GLN A 143 8.53 -15.36 12.03
C GLN A 143 8.90 -13.91 12.40
N GLY A 144 9.39 -13.11 11.45
CA GLY A 144 9.75 -11.71 11.67
C GLY A 144 8.57 -10.73 11.75
N VAL A 145 7.32 -11.21 11.62
CA VAL A 145 6.13 -10.35 11.69
C VAL A 145 5.65 -10.19 13.14
N VAL A 146 5.66 -8.96 13.62
CA VAL A 146 5.12 -8.53 14.91
C VAL A 146 3.79 -7.80 14.65
N ARG A 147 2.71 -8.32 15.24
CA ARG A 147 1.33 -7.82 15.07
C ARG A 147 0.94 -7.02 16.30
N ILE A 148 0.34 -5.85 16.10
CA ILE A 148 0.10 -4.89 17.17
C ILE A 148 -1.31 -4.32 17.03
N HIS A 149 -2.14 -4.54 18.05
CA HIS A 149 -3.44 -3.90 18.14
C HIS A 149 -3.23 -2.47 18.64
N GLY A 150 -3.40 -1.49 17.75
CA GLY A 150 -3.18 -0.09 18.11
C GLY A 150 -3.09 0.86 16.92
N ASP A 151 -2.97 2.14 17.24
CA ASP A 151 -2.81 3.21 16.25
C ASP A 151 -1.42 3.13 15.60
N GLY A 152 -1.38 2.84 14.30
CA GLY A 152 -0.11 2.68 13.58
C GLY A 152 0.63 3.97 13.28
N LEU A 153 -0.04 5.12 13.18
CA LEU A 153 0.62 6.42 12.99
C LEU A 153 1.34 6.82 14.29
N GLN A 154 0.67 6.65 15.43
CA GLN A 154 1.30 6.81 16.74
C GLN A 154 2.43 5.79 16.94
N GLY A 155 2.17 4.52 16.61
CA GLY A 155 3.12 3.43 16.70
C GLY A 155 4.39 3.65 15.88
N LEU A 156 4.26 4.18 14.66
CA LEU A 156 5.38 4.59 13.81
C LEU A 156 6.26 5.61 14.53
N CYS A 157 5.67 6.68 15.08
CA CYS A 157 6.42 7.71 15.79
C CYS A 157 7.12 7.17 17.05
N GLN A 158 6.50 6.24 17.76
CA GLN A 158 7.08 5.63 18.97
C GLN A 158 8.22 4.66 18.66
N ARG A 159 8.15 3.96 17.53
CA ARG A 159 9.17 2.97 17.13
C ARG A 159 10.42 3.58 16.51
N LEU A 160 10.32 4.79 15.94
CA LEU A 160 11.48 5.47 15.37
C LEU A 160 12.30 6.21 16.45
N PRO A 161 13.65 6.20 16.35
CA PRO A 161 14.44 5.45 15.38
C PRO A 161 14.55 3.96 15.73
N VAL A 162 14.74 3.12 14.71
CA VAL A 162 14.97 1.66 14.87
C VAL A 162 16.47 1.33 14.85
N ALA A 163 16.83 0.13 15.29
CA ALA A 163 18.22 -0.32 15.34
C ALA A 163 18.81 -0.70 13.96
N THR A 164 17.97 -1.00 12.96
CA THR A 164 18.44 -1.32 11.60
C THR A 164 18.86 -0.05 10.86
N PRO A 165 19.86 -0.12 9.98
CA PRO A 165 20.35 1.05 9.23
C PRO A 165 19.39 1.51 8.12
N ARG A 166 18.30 0.77 7.89
CA ARG A 166 17.30 1.05 6.86
C ARG A 166 15.90 0.83 7.41
N VAL A 167 14.97 1.66 6.96
CA VAL A 167 13.56 1.60 7.33
C VAL A 167 12.71 1.74 6.08
N CYS A 168 11.69 0.90 5.95
CA CYS A 168 10.65 1.02 4.94
C CYS A 168 9.29 1.07 5.62
N VAL A 169 8.48 2.07 5.32
CA VAL A 169 7.18 2.30 5.97
C VAL A 169 6.08 2.33 4.93
N LEU A 170 4.97 1.64 5.17
CA LEU A 170 3.71 1.80 4.45
C LEU A 170 2.68 2.51 5.33
N ILE A 171 2.10 3.58 4.79
CA ILE A 171 0.99 4.33 5.38
C ILE A 171 -0.23 4.22 4.46
N ASP A 172 -1.25 3.51 4.93
CA ASP A 172 -2.44 3.14 4.15
C ASP A 172 -3.73 3.25 4.97
N PRO A 173 -4.08 4.44 5.50
CA PRO A 173 -5.31 4.61 6.27
C PRO A 173 -6.54 4.49 5.36
N SER A 174 -7.70 4.21 5.97
CA SER A 174 -8.97 4.13 5.23
C SER A 174 -9.48 5.48 4.71
N TYR A 175 -8.99 6.59 5.27
CA TYR A 175 -9.46 7.96 5.00
C TYR A 175 -10.97 8.14 5.25
N GLU A 176 -11.53 7.41 6.23
CA GLU A 176 -12.90 7.60 6.70
C GLU A 176 -13.13 8.99 7.28
N ARG A 177 -12.11 9.58 7.90
CA ARG A 177 -12.19 10.91 8.49
C ARG A 177 -11.37 11.90 7.66
N LYS A 178 -11.97 13.06 7.41
CA LYS A 178 -11.34 14.11 6.61
C LYS A 178 -10.01 14.61 7.18
N ASP A 179 -9.84 14.54 8.51
CA ASP A 179 -8.61 14.98 9.17
C ASP A 179 -7.45 13.98 9.01
N GLU A 180 -7.69 12.74 8.59
CA GLU A 180 -6.63 11.74 8.40
C GLU A 180 -5.58 12.17 7.37
N TYR A 181 -5.96 12.93 6.33
CA TYR A 181 -5.00 13.47 5.36
C TYR A 181 -3.96 14.40 6.01
N GLN A 182 -4.38 15.25 6.94
CA GLN A 182 -3.48 16.13 7.67
C GLN A 182 -2.67 15.35 8.72
N VAL A 183 -3.33 14.44 9.45
CA VAL A 183 -2.66 13.61 10.47
C VAL A 183 -1.53 12.77 9.85
N VAL A 184 -1.71 12.24 8.64
CA VAL A 184 -0.65 11.54 7.90
C VAL A 184 0.53 12.46 7.60
N ALA A 185 0.29 13.68 7.10
CA ALA A 185 1.34 14.65 6.80
C ALA A 185 2.13 15.07 8.07
N ASP A 186 1.42 15.30 9.17
CA ASP A 186 2.02 15.66 10.46
C ASP A 186 2.86 14.50 11.02
N THR A 187 2.33 13.28 10.95
CA THR A 187 3.03 12.05 11.35
C THR A 187 4.32 11.86 10.55
N LEU A 188 4.28 12.10 9.24
CA LEU A 188 5.46 11.97 8.38
C LEU A 188 6.57 12.95 8.79
N SER A 189 6.20 14.19 9.13
CA SER A 189 7.15 15.20 9.60
C SER A 189 7.88 14.76 10.87
N VAL A 190 7.15 14.17 11.83
CA VAL A 190 7.74 13.60 13.05
C VAL A 190 8.61 12.38 12.75
N ALA A 191 8.14 11.47 11.89
CA ALA A 191 8.85 10.25 11.52
C ALA A 191 10.19 10.56 10.83
N LEU A 192 10.19 11.45 9.83
CA LEU A 192 11.40 11.82 9.08
C LEU A 192 12.35 12.70 9.89
N ALA A 193 11.88 13.45 10.89
CA ALA A 193 12.77 14.11 11.85
C ALA A 193 13.65 13.09 12.61
N LYS A 194 13.10 11.90 12.90
CA LYS A 194 13.80 10.80 13.58
C LYS A 194 14.57 9.88 12.64
N ALA A 195 14.07 9.68 11.42
CA ALA A 195 14.63 8.77 10.43
C ALA A 195 14.59 9.37 9.02
N ARG A 196 15.42 10.39 8.78
CA ARG A 196 15.48 11.14 7.50
C ARG A 196 15.71 10.27 6.25
N HIS A 197 16.33 9.11 6.43
CA HIS A 197 16.68 8.17 5.37
C HIS A 197 15.59 7.11 5.11
N ALA A 198 14.47 7.13 5.86
CA ALA A 198 13.41 6.16 5.69
C ALA A 198 12.80 6.26 4.29
N VAL A 199 12.53 5.11 3.67
CA VAL A 199 11.68 5.03 2.48
C VAL A 199 10.24 4.93 3.00
N VAL A 200 9.40 5.90 2.65
CA VAL A 200 8.01 5.93 3.14
C VAL A 200 7.07 5.92 1.94
N LEU A 201 6.19 4.93 1.87
CA LEU A 201 5.11 4.82 0.92
C LEU A 201 3.81 5.26 1.58
N ILE A 202 3.05 6.13 0.93
CA ILE A 202 1.77 6.62 1.43
C ILE A 202 0.73 6.42 0.33
N TRP A 203 -0.25 5.57 0.58
CA TRP A 203 -1.40 5.42 -0.29
C TRP A 203 -2.43 6.52 -0.01
N TYR A 204 -3.16 6.98 -1.02
CA TYR A 204 -4.31 7.87 -0.84
C TYR A 204 -5.36 7.69 -1.95
N PRO A 205 -6.66 7.83 -1.64
CA PRO A 205 -7.72 7.69 -2.63
C PRO A 205 -7.97 9.01 -3.39
N LEU A 206 -8.25 8.89 -4.69
CA LEU A 206 -8.76 9.98 -5.51
C LEU A 206 -10.30 9.90 -5.52
N LEU A 207 -10.90 10.74 -4.68
CA LEU A 207 -12.35 10.89 -4.53
C LEU A 207 -12.81 12.25 -5.07
N PRO A 208 -14.07 12.38 -5.57
CA PRO A 208 -14.59 13.65 -6.09
C PRO A 208 -14.50 14.83 -5.11
N ALA A 209 -14.51 14.55 -3.81
CA ALA A 209 -14.33 15.57 -2.76
C ALA A 209 -12.94 16.21 -2.75
N ASN A 210 -11.95 15.64 -3.44
CA ASN A 210 -10.57 16.14 -3.54
C ASN A 210 -9.84 16.35 -2.20
N ASN A 211 -10.25 15.65 -1.14
CA ASN A 211 -9.61 15.78 0.19
C ASN A 211 -8.11 15.40 0.17
N HIS A 212 -7.68 14.54 -0.77
CA HIS A 212 -6.26 14.20 -0.95
C HIS A 212 -5.35 15.41 -1.18
N LYS A 213 -5.89 16.52 -1.70
CA LYS A 213 -5.12 17.77 -1.88
C LYS A 213 -4.58 18.31 -0.56
N VAL A 214 -5.28 18.08 0.57
CA VAL A 214 -4.80 18.47 1.90
C VAL A 214 -3.46 17.80 2.21
N LEU A 215 -3.34 16.49 1.95
CA LEU A 215 -2.10 15.75 2.12
C LEU A 215 -1.00 16.28 1.20
N LEU A 216 -1.30 16.44 -0.09
CA LEU A 216 -0.31 16.90 -1.08
C LEU A 216 0.25 18.30 -0.71
N GLU A 217 -0.65 19.25 -0.45
CA GLU A 217 -0.29 20.62 -0.10
C GLU A 217 0.48 20.71 1.23
N ALA A 218 0.10 19.91 2.23
CA ALA A 218 0.80 19.86 3.50
C ALA A 218 2.24 19.36 3.32
N LEU A 219 2.43 18.34 2.47
CA LEU A 219 3.76 17.79 2.19
C LEU A 219 4.63 18.73 1.36
N GLU A 220 4.07 19.43 0.37
CA GLU A 220 4.79 20.48 -0.37
C GLU A 220 5.32 21.59 0.56
N ARG A 221 4.54 21.96 1.59
CA ARG A 221 4.91 23.00 2.56
C ARG A 221 5.75 22.50 3.74
N SER A 222 5.91 21.18 3.89
CA SER A 222 6.58 20.56 5.04
C SER A 222 8.11 20.75 5.06
N GLY A 223 8.70 21.08 3.89
CA GLY A 223 10.16 21.09 3.70
C GLY A 223 10.78 19.71 3.46
N ILE A 224 9.97 18.63 3.46
CA ILE A 224 10.42 17.29 3.06
C ILE A 224 10.72 17.29 1.54
N ARG A 225 11.88 16.76 1.17
CA ARG A 225 12.34 16.66 -0.22
C ARG A 225 12.21 15.23 -0.75
N LYS A 226 12.41 15.04 -2.06
CA LYS A 226 12.40 13.73 -2.72
C LYS A 226 11.08 12.98 -2.52
N ILE A 227 9.98 13.66 -2.83
CA ILE A 227 8.64 13.09 -2.79
C ILE A 227 8.21 12.80 -4.22
N TRP A 228 8.22 11.53 -4.59
CA TRP A 228 7.70 11.08 -5.87
C TRP A 228 6.23 10.72 -5.74
N ARG A 229 5.41 11.10 -6.73
CA ARG A 229 3.98 10.86 -6.77
C ARG A 229 3.65 10.00 -7.97
N SER A 230 2.88 8.94 -7.72
CA SER A 230 2.36 8.01 -8.72
C SER A 230 0.85 7.93 -8.57
N GLU A 231 0.08 8.10 -9.65
CA GLU A 231 -1.38 8.10 -9.61
C GLU A 231 -1.95 7.25 -10.76
N LEU A 232 -2.92 6.40 -10.41
CA LEU A 232 -3.67 5.55 -11.32
C LEU A 232 -5.15 5.91 -11.23
N CYS A 233 -5.73 6.34 -12.34
CA CYS A 233 -7.16 6.62 -12.46
C CYS A 233 -7.83 5.54 -13.33
N LEU A 234 -8.99 5.02 -12.93
CA LEU A 234 -9.81 4.15 -13.80
C LEU A 234 -10.68 4.96 -14.77
N ARG A 235 -11.07 6.17 -14.36
CA ARG A 235 -11.94 7.07 -15.11
C ARG A 235 -11.59 8.53 -14.85
N ALA A 236 -12.13 9.42 -15.66
CA ALA A 236 -11.95 10.86 -15.49
C ALA A 236 -12.63 11.35 -14.20
N ALA A 237 -11.98 12.31 -13.52
CA ALA A 237 -12.48 12.91 -12.28
C ALA A 237 -13.82 13.67 -12.46
N GLU A 238 -14.14 14.06 -13.70
CA GLU A 238 -15.35 14.81 -14.07
C GLU A 238 -16.60 13.94 -14.20
N THR A 239 -16.45 12.61 -14.16
CA THR A 239 -17.61 11.73 -14.07
C THR A 239 -18.31 11.98 -12.74
N HIS A 240 -19.56 12.44 -12.74
CA HIS A 240 -20.38 12.67 -11.53
C HIS A 240 -20.73 11.37 -10.76
N GLU A 241 -19.98 10.30 -11.01
CA GLU A 241 -20.12 9.01 -10.38
C GLU A 241 -19.62 9.04 -8.94
N ARG A 242 -20.37 8.39 -8.05
CA ARG A 242 -19.97 8.25 -6.64
C ARG A 242 -18.81 7.24 -6.53
N GLY A 243 -17.96 7.45 -5.53
CA GLY A 243 -16.88 6.52 -5.19
C GLY A 243 -15.51 6.94 -5.72
N MET A 244 -14.52 6.08 -5.46
CA MET A 244 -13.13 6.30 -5.84
C MET A 244 -12.97 6.19 -7.36
N TYR A 245 -12.40 7.22 -7.99
CA TYR A 245 -12.11 7.22 -9.44
C TYR A 245 -10.64 6.90 -9.75
N GLY A 246 -9.79 6.93 -8.72
CA GLY A 246 -8.37 6.63 -8.84
C GLY A 246 -7.70 6.46 -7.48
N SER A 247 -6.42 6.11 -7.48
CA SER A 247 -5.58 6.02 -6.30
C SER A 247 -4.23 6.68 -6.55
N GLY A 248 -3.59 7.14 -5.49
CA GLY A 248 -2.27 7.70 -5.50
C GLY A 248 -1.34 7.01 -4.51
N MET A 249 -0.06 7.02 -4.85
CA MET A 249 1.07 6.60 -4.03
C MET A 249 2.07 7.75 -3.97
N LEU A 250 2.40 8.21 -2.77
CA LEU A 250 3.58 9.02 -2.53
C LEU A 250 4.71 8.11 -2.07
N VAL A 251 5.90 8.32 -2.60
CA VAL A 251 7.11 7.63 -2.15
C VAL A 251 8.16 8.68 -1.80
N ILE A 252 8.48 8.75 -0.51
CA ILE A 252 9.54 9.60 0.02
C ILE A 252 10.85 8.82 0.00
N ASN A 253 11.92 9.48 -0.45
CA ASN A 253 13.21 8.84 -0.71
C ASN A 253 13.04 7.59 -1.61
N PRO A 254 12.40 7.73 -2.79
CA PRO A 254 12.14 6.58 -3.65
C PRO A 254 13.46 5.91 -4.03
N PRO A 255 13.51 4.57 -4.02
CA PRO A 255 14.67 3.86 -4.53
C PRO A 255 14.94 4.20 -6.00
N TRP A 256 16.21 4.19 -6.39
CA TRP A 256 16.62 4.55 -7.75
C TRP A 256 15.95 3.65 -8.80
N GLY A 257 15.41 4.27 -9.85
CA GLY A 257 14.71 3.60 -10.96
C GLY A 257 13.33 3.03 -10.60
N LEU A 258 12.78 3.34 -9.41
CA LEU A 258 11.41 2.94 -9.07
C LEU A 258 10.39 3.52 -10.06
N ASP A 259 10.58 4.78 -10.44
CA ASP A 259 9.75 5.51 -11.39
C ASP A 259 9.71 4.86 -12.77
N GLU A 260 10.87 4.55 -13.34
CA GLU A 260 11.00 3.87 -14.64
C GLU A 260 10.41 2.45 -14.59
N ARG A 261 10.72 1.68 -13.55
CA ARG A 261 10.19 0.32 -13.38
C ARG A 261 8.67 0.31 -13.26
N LEU A 262 8.10 1.21 -12.46
CA LEU A 262 6.65 1.27 -12.30
C LEU A 262 5.97 1.78 -13.58
N ALA A 263 6.57 2.74 -14.29
CA ALA A 263 6.04 3.21 -15.57
C ALA A 263 5.98 2.12 -16.65
N GLY A 264 7.01 1.27 -16.73
CA GLY A 264 7.04 0.10 -17.62
C GLY A 264 5.90 -0.88 -17.32
N ALA A 265 5.76 -1.27 -16.06
CA ALA A 265 4.66 -2.13 -15.61
C ALA A 265 3.28 -1.51 -15.89
N MET A 266 3.11 -0.22 -15.58
CA MET A 266 1.84 0.49 -15.75
C MET A 266 1.42 0.62 -17.22
N THR A 267 2.36 0.62 -18.15
CA THR A 267 2.06 0.65 -19.60
C THR A 267 1.33 -0.63 -20.04
N GLN A 268 1.67 -1.79 -19.48
CA GLN A 268 0.97 -3.05 -19.77
C GLN A 268 -0.28 -3.24 -18.89
N LEU A 269 -0.23 -2.80 -17.64
CA LEU A 269 -1.31 -2.98 -16.67
C LEU A 269 -2.52 -2.09 -16.94
N THR A 270 -2.31 -0.80 -17.27
CA THR A 270 -3.39 0.18 -17.40
C THR A 270 -4.45 -0.22 -18.45
N PRO A 271 -4.09 -0.71 -19.65
CA PRO A 271 -5.06 -1.19 -20.63
C PRO A 271 -5.92 -2.36 -20.15
N LEU A 272 -5.39 -3.24 -19.29
CA LEU A 272 -6.13 -4.39 -18.74
C LEU A 272 -7.21 -3.95 -17.74
N LEU A 273 -7.04 -2.79 -17.11
CA LEU A 273 -8.03 -2.19 -16.21
C LEU A 273 -9.11 -1.39 -16.96
N GLY A 274 -9.04 -1.31 -18.30
CA GLY A 274 -10.03 -0.66 -19.14
C GLY A 274 -9.50 0.54 -19.93
N ALA A 275 -10.17 0.86 -21.04
CA ALA A 275 -9.71 1.85 -22.02
C ALA A 275 -9.65 3.30 -21.50
N GLN A 276 -10.36 3.60 -20.41
CA GLN A 276 -10.35 4.92 -19.76
C GLN A 276 -9.28 5.05 -18.68
N SER A 277 -8.65 3.95 -18.29
CA SER A 277 -7.65 3.95 -17.24
C SER A 277 -6.41 4.74 -17.67
N ARG A 278 -5.85 5.53 -16.76
CA ARG A 278 -4.69 6.40 -17.02
C ARG A 278 -3.74 6.32 -15.84
N TYR A 279 -2.46 6.20 -16.16
CA TYR A 279 -1.37 6.28 -15.20
C TYR A 279 -0.59 7.58 -15.42
N ARG A 280 -0.22 8.24 -14.33
CA ARG A 280 0.68 9.40 -14.34
C ARG A 280 1.62 9.35 -13.14
N ALA A 281 2.84 9.82 -13.32
CA ALA A 281 3.77 10.01 -12.22
C ALA A 281 4.55 11.31 -12.41
N SER A 282 4.91 11.94 -11.30
CA SER A 282 5.69 13.18 -11.27
C SER A 282 6.38 13.33 -9.92
N TRP A 283 7.43 14.15 -9.85
CA TRP A 283 7.90 14.64 -8.56
C TRP A 283 6.87 15.62 -7.99
N LEU A 284 6.45 15.41 -6.74
CA LEU A 284 5.68 16.38 -5.97
C LEU A 284 6.64 17.43 -5.39
N VAL A 285 7.74 16.95 -4.82
CA VAL A 285 8.85 17.80 -4.35
C VAL A 285 10.17 17.17 -4.78
N GLU A 286 10.94 17.90 -5.58
CA GLU A 286 12.26 17.48 -6.08
C GLU A 286 13.34 17.52 -4.97
N GLU A 287 14.61 17.26 -5.32
CA GLU A 287 15.77 17.22 -4.42
C GLU A 287 16.08 18.52 -3.67
#